data_AF-A0A421J9F2-F1
#
_entry.id   AF-A0A421J9F2-F1
#
_cell.length_a   1.000
_cell.length_b   1.000
_cell.length_c   1.000
_cell.angle_alpha   90.00
_cell.angle_beta   90.00
_cell.angle_gamma   90.00
#
_symmetry.space_group_name_H-M   'P 1'
#
loop_
_entity.id
_entity.type
_entity.pdbx_description
1 polymer ?
#
loop_
_entity_poly.entity_id
_entity_poly.type
_entity_poly.pdbx_seq_one_letter_code
_entity_poly.pdbx_strand_id
1 'polypeptide(L)'
;MSRRNEIKQKQAIQAQIQLAFSNSEKKAASWLAPSTETTESNSTYLDLPIVPPGAGLSSLEESPGNIRDFIESDSTKPTKLRPSKPHQQTKAMSALTNKMRSEKRDKIQKRLTTKPPTKPVKKEDSDSDSDEDRKIRNSRTVKKSIKSKRPF
;
A
#
# COMPACT_ATOMS: atom_id res chain seq x y z
N MET A 1 51.58 -27.60 51.25
CA MET A 1 51.28 -26.15 51.26
C MET A 1 50.47 -25.82 52.51
N SER A 2 50.67 -24.65 53.13
CA SER A 2 49.91 -24.25 54.33
C SER A 2 48.47 -23.85 53.96
N ARG A 3 47.48 -24.28 54.77
CA ARG A 3 46.05 -23.93 54.63
C ARG A 3 45.81 -22.41 54.50
N ARG A 4 46.65 -21.61 55.16
CA ARG A 4 46.61 -20.14 55.09
C ARG A 4 46.94 -19.62 53.69
N ASN A 5 47.90 -20.24 53.00
CA ASN A 5 48.31 -19.85 51.65
C ASN A 5 47.22 -20.22 50.64
N GLU A 6 46.57 -21.37 50.82
CA GLU A 6 45.43 -21.79 49.99
C GLU A 6 44.24 -20.84 50.12
N ILE A 7 43.88 -20.44 51.35
CA ILE A 7 42.81 -19.46 51.58
C ILE A 7 43.14 -18.12 50.89
N LYS A 8 44.38 -17.65 51.01
CA LYS A 8 44.83 -16.41 50.36
C LYS A 8 44.73 -16.51 48.83
N GLN A 9 45.10 -17.65 48.25
CA GLN A 9 44.96 -17.88 46.80
C GLN A 9 43.49 -17.90 46.38
N LYS A 10 42.63 -18.60 47.12
CA LYS A 10 41.18 -18.65 46.85
C LYS A 10 40.54 -17.25 46.90
N GLN A 11 40.90 -16.45 47.89
CA GLN A 11 40.42 -15.07 48.02
C GLN A 11 40.91 -14.18 46.87
N ALA A 12 42.19 -14.33 46.47
CA ALA A 12 42.74 -13.57 45.34
C ALA A 12 42.01 -13.91 44.03
N ILE A 13 41.71 -15.18 43.78
CA ILE A 13 40.96 -15.63 42.60
C ILE A 13 39.54 -15.07 42.63
N GLN A 14 38.86 -15.12 43.79
CA GLN A 14 37.51 -14.58 43.93
C GLN A 14 37.47 -13.08 43.62
N ALA A 15 38.43 -12.31 44.15
CA ALA A 15 38.54 -10.88 43.88
C ALA A 15 38.83 -10.59 42.40
N GLN A 16 39.70 -11.39 41.77
CA GLN A 16 40.02 -11.25 40.36
C GLN A 16 38.80 -11.51 39.46
N ILE A 17 38.01 -12.54 39.78
CA ILE A 17 36.77 -12.86 39.07
C ILE A 17 35.76 -11.72 39.21
N GLN A 18 35.56 -11.21 40.44
CA GLN A 18 34.66 -10.07 40.68
C GLN A 18 35.09 -8.82 39.91
N LEU A 19 36.40 -8.54 39.87
CA LEU A 19 36.95 -7.42 39.11
C LEU A 19 36.75 -7.60 37.60
N ALA A 20 36.95 -8.80 37.07
CA ALA A 20 36.68 -9.12 35.67
C ALA A 20 35.21 -8.91 35.29
N PHE A 21 34.27 -9.35 36.13
CA PHE A 21 32.84 -9.10 35.92
C PHE A 21 32.52 -7.61 35.92
N SER A 22 32.99 -6.85 36.93
CA SER A 22 32.75 -5.41 37.00
C SER A 22 33.28 -4.63 35.78
N ASN A 23 34.42 -5.07 35.21
CA ASN A 23 34.97 -4.48 34.00
C ASN A 23 34.14 -4.82 32.76
N SER A 24 33.64 -6.06 32.67
CA SER A 24 32.75 -6.48 31.58
C SER A 24 31.42 -5.74 31.62
N GLU A 25 30.85 -5.51 32.80
CA GLU A 25 29.64 -4.73 33.01
C GLU A 25 29.83 -3.28 32.59
N LYS A 26 30.92 -2.63 33.00
CA LYS A 26 31.26 -1.26 32.57
C LYS A 26 31.41 -1.14 31.05
N LYS A 27 32.03 -2.13 30.41
CA LYS A 27 32.17 -2.18 28.95
C LYS A 27 30.82 -2.36 28.26
N ALA A 28 29.99 -3.28 28.74
CA ALA A 28 28.64 -3.47 28.22
C ALA A 28 27.76 -2.22 28.43
N ALA A 29 27.86 -1.59 29.60
CA ALA A 29 27.17 -0.33 29.89
C ALA A 29 27.61 0.81 28.95
N SER A 30 28.87 0.82 28.50
CA SER A 30 29.34 1.79 27.50
C SER A 30 28.76 1.57 26.10
N TRP A 31 28.27 0.37 25.79
CA TRP A 31 27.54 0.11 24.55
C TRP A 31 26.12 0.62 24.58
N LEU A 32 25.57 0.83 25.78
CA LEU A 32 24.29 1.47 25.96
C LEU A 32 24.53 2.99 25.96
N ALA A 33 23.99 3.69 24.96
CA ALA A 33 23.96 5.15 25.02
C ALA A 33 23.23 5.57 26.31
N PRO A 34 23.76 6.53 27.09
CA PRO A 34 23.08 7.02 28.27
C PRO A 34 21.70 7.52 27.85
N SER A 35 20.65 6.89 28.37
CA SER A 35 19.24 7.23 28.13
C SER A 35 18.95 8.63 28.65
N THR A 36 19.31 9.62 27.85
CA THR A 36 19.01 11.04 28.06
C THR A 36 18.03 11.55 27.01
N GLU A 37 17.56 10.68 26.09
CA GLU A 37 16.72 11.06 24.95
C GLU A 37 15.61 10.03 24.66
N THR A 38 14.79 9.66 25.65
CA THR A 38 13.59 8.86 25.37
C THR A 38 12.44 9.71 24.82
N THR A 39 12.56 11.04 24.83
CA THR A 39 11.51 11.97 24.36
C THR A 39 11.83 12.68 23.05
N GLU A 40 13.11 12.95 22.73
CA GLU A 40 13.44 13.76 21.54
C GLU A 40 13.58 12.95 20.25
N SER A 41 14.18 11.75 20.30
CA SER A 41 14.34 10.89 19.10
C SER A 41 13.00 10.44 18.49
N ASN A 42 11.98 10.22 19.33
CA ASN A 42 10.62 9.93 18.86
C ASN A 42 9.98 11.16 18.20
N SER A 43 10.28 12.37 18.67
CA SER A 43 9.69 13.59 18.11
C SER A 43 10.12 13.83 16.66
N THR A 44 11.39 13.58 16.33
CA THR A 44 11.92 13.72 14.96
C THR A 44 11.30 12.75 13.98
N TYR A 45 11.01 11.51 14.40
CA TYR A 45 10.32 10.54 13.55
C TYR A 45 8.85 10.92 13.32
N LEU A 46 8.18 11.38 14.37
CA LEU A 46 6.77 11.77 14.30
C LEU A 46 6.55 13.00 13.42
N ASP A 47 7.55 13.87 13.28
CA ASP A 47 7.46 15.06 12.43
C ASP A 47 7.77 14.81 10.94
N LEU A 48 8.04 13.55 10.54
CA LEU A 48 8.27 13.22 9.14
C LEU A 48 6.97 13.33 8.32
N PRO A 49 7.03 13.88 7.09
CA PRO A 49 5.88 13.96 6.20
C PRO A 49 5.51 12.60 5.61
N ILE A 50 4.21 12.34 5.46
CA ILE A 50 3.71 11.08 4.87
C ILE A 50 3.67 11.20 3.35
N VAL A 51 4.17 10.18 2.66
CA VAL A 51 4.11 10.09 1.19
C VAL A 51 3.06 9.06 0.77
N PRO A 52 2.02 9.46 0.02
CA PRO A 52 1.01 8.52 -0.48
C PRO A 52 1.59 7.49 -1.45
N PRO A 53 1.01 6.27 -1.54
CA PRO A 53 1.47 5.26 -2.47
C PRO A 53 1.33 5.76 -3.92
N GLY A 54 2.41 5.66 -4.70
CA GLY A 54 2.48 6.14 -6.08
C GLY A 54 2.80 7.64 -6.24
N ALA A 55 2.97 8.39 -5.15
CA ALA A 55 3.51 9.75 -5.18
C ALA A 55 5.05 9.73 -5.24
N GLY A 56 5.63 10.62 -6.03
CA GLY A 56 7.08 10.83 -6.09
C GLY A 56 7.57 11.81 -5.02
N LEU A 57 8.89 11.89 -4.83
CA LEU A 57 9.52 12.82 -3.87
C LEU A 57 9.23 14.30 -4.15
N SER A 58 8.82 14.64 -5.38
CA SER A 58 8.36 15.99 -5.73
C SER A 58 7.05 16.39 -5.02
N SER A 59 6.32 15.44 -4.44
CA SER A 59 5.06 15.69 -3.72
C SER A 59 5.27 16.00 -2.23
N LEU A 60 6.51 16.10 -1.76
CA LEU A 60 6.81 16.27 -0.33
C LEU A 60 6.25 17.57 0.24
N GLU A 61 6.24 18.66 -0.54
CA GLU A 61 5.65 19.94 -0.14
C GLU A 61 4.11 19.92 -0.11
N GLU A 62 3.49 18.96 -0.80
CA GLU A 62 2.03 18.79 -0.86
C GLU A 62 1.58 17.61 0.03
N SER A 63 2.44 17.20 0.97
CA SER A 63 2.18 16.06 1.86
C SER A 63 0.90 16.28 2.69
N PRO A 64 0.04 15.25 2.83
CA PRO A 64 -1.23 15.35 3.55
C PRO A 64 -1.11 15.46 5.07
N GLY A 65 0.12 15.46 5.64
CA GLY A 65 0.38 15.59 7.07
C GLY A 65 1.58 14.77 7.53
N ASN A 66 1.93 14.92 8.82
CA ASN A 66 3.07 14.23 9.43
C ASN A 66 2.65 12.89 10.05
N ILE A 67 3.63 12.03 10.34
CA ILE A 67 3.41 10.71 10.99
C ILE A 67 2.69 10.87 12.32
N ARG A 68 2.97 11.94 13.07
CA ARG A 68 2.29 12.30 14.30
C ARG A 68 0.79 12.42 14.11
N ASP A 69 0.39 13.25 13.15
CA ASP A 69 -1.02 13.54 12.88
C ASP A 69 -1.75 12.28 12.41
N PHE A 70 -1.05 11.39 11.69
CA PHE A 70 -1.63 10.10 11.27
C PHE A 70 -1.88 9.14 12.43
N ILE A 71 -0.94 9.03 13.37
CA ILE A 71 -1.06 8.14 14.54
C ILE A 71 -2.07 8.70 15.54
N GLU A 72 -2.06 10.02 15.76
CA GLU A 72 -2.94 10.70 16.72
C GLU A 72 -4.35 10.93 16.15
N SER A 73 -4.54 10.91 14.83
CA SER A 73 -5.88 11.02 14.24
C SER A 73 -6.73 9.80 14.56
N ASP A 74 -7.69 9.97 15.47
CA ASP A 74 -8.74 8.98 15.79
C ASP A 74 -9.79 8.92 14.67
N SER A 75 -9.32 8.69 13.44
CA SER A 75 -10.11 8.77 12.23
C SER A 75 -10.46 7.38 11.71
N THR A 76 -11.61 6.88 12.14
CA THR A 76 -12.44 5.93 11.35
C THR A 76 -12.97 6.55 10.04
N LYS A 77 -12.42 7.68 9.60
CA LYS A 77 -12.81 8.39 8.39
C LYS A 77 -11.59 8.49 7.51
N PRO A 78 -11.48 7.72 6.41
CA PRO A 78 -10.45 7.96 5.43
C PRO A 78 -10.65 9.39 4.95
N THR A 79 -9.71 10.28 5.28
CA THR A 79 -9.56 11.57 4.63
C THR A 79 -9.61 11.26 3.15
N LYS A 80 -10.71 11.62 2.48
CA LYS A 80 -10.91 11.30 1.06
C LYS A 80 -9.65 11.78 0.36
N LEU A 81 -8.83 10.84 -0.08
CA LEU A 81 -7.71 11.10 -0.97
C LEU A 81 -8.31 11.97 -2.07
N ARG A 82 -7.95 13.25 -2.02
CA ARG A 82 -8.42 14.26 -2.96
C ARG A 82 -8.22 13.62 -4.33
N PRO A 83 -9.27 13.45 -5.17
CA PRO A 83 -9.14 12.69 -6.40
C PRO A 83 -7.94 13.28 -7.14
N SER A 84 -6.89 12.46 -7.31
CA SER A 84 -5.67 12.90 -7.97
C SER A 84 -6.13 13.59 -9.25
N LYS A 85 -5.75 14.86 -9.47
CA LYS A 85 -5.99 15.55 -10.74
C LYS A 85 -5.69 14.53 -11.85
N PRO A 86 -6.57 14.33 -12.85
CA PRO A 86 -6.40 13.28 -13.84
C PRO A 86 -4.97 13.36 -14.37
N HIS A 87 -4.16 12.37 -13.98
CA HIS A 87 -2.75 12.34 -14.31
C HIS A 87 -2.67 12.49 -15.83
N GLN A 88 -2.00 13.54 -16.31
CA GLN A 88 -1.87 13.79 -17.74
C GLN A 88 -1.11 12.60 -18.34
N GLN A 89 -1.85 11.59 -18.78
CA GLN A 89 -1.25 10.40 -19.36
C GLN A 89 -0.49 10.83 -20.60
N THR A 90 0.79 10.51 -20.64
CA THR A 90 1.60 10.73 -21.85
C THR A 90 0.93 10.02 -23.03
N LYS A 91 1.12 10.55 -24.25
CA LYS A 91 0.52 9.98 -25.48
C LYS A 91 0.82 8.48 -25.63
N ALA A 92 2.01 8.05 -25.19
CA ALA A 92 2.42 6.65 -25.15
C ALA A 92 1.58 5.81 -24.15
N MET A 93 1.34 6.33 -22.94
CA MET A 93 0.49 5.66 -21.94
C MET A 93 -0.97 5.59 -22.36
N SER A 94 -1.49 6.62 -23.03
CA SER A 94 -2.83 6.58 -23.61
C SER A 94 -2.95 5.51 -24.70
N ALA A 95 -1.95 5.38 -25.58
CA ALA A 95 -1.92 4.34 -26.61
C ALA A 95 -1.87 2.93 -25.99
N LEU A 96 -1.05 2.72 -24.96
CA LEU A 96 -0.95 1.44 -24.25
C LEU A 96 -2.26 1.06 -23.57
N THR A 97 -2.88 1.99 -22.84
CA THR A 97 -4.17 1.72 -22.16
C THR A 97 -5.29 1.44 -23.16
N ASN A 98 -5.29 2.12 -24.31
CA ASN A 98 -6.25 1.85 -25.39
C ASN A 98 -6.03 0.47 -26.01
N LYS A 99 -4.78 0.05 -26.25
CA LYS A 99 -4.44 -1.29 -26.72
C LYS A 99 -4.88 -2.38 -25.72
N MET A 100 -4.60 -2.20 -24.44
CA MET A 100 -5.07 -3.15 -23.42
C MET A 100 -6.60 -3.26 -23.37
N ARG A 101 -7.31 -2.14 -23.57
CA ARG A 101 -8.78 -2.14 -23.62
C ARG A 101 -9.32 -2.76 -24.90
N SER A 102 -8.65 -2.63 -26.04
CA SER A 102 -9.08 -3.29 -27.27
C SER A 102 -8.87 -4.80 -27.17
N GLU A 103 -7.72 -5.26 -26.70
CA GLU A 103 -7.46 -6.70 -26.53
C GLU A 103 -8.47 -7.39 -25.60
N LYS A 104 -8.86 -6.72 -24.51
CA LYS A 104 -9.91 -7.24 -23.61
C LYS A 104 -11.27 -7.32 -24.30
N ARG A 105 -11.65 -6.28 -25.07
CA ARG A 105 -12.90 -6.27 -25.83
C ARG A 105 -12.92 -7.31 -26.93
N ASP A 106 -11.81 -7.50 -27.64
CA ASP A 106 -11.70 -8.49 -28.71
C ASP A 106 -11.79 -9.91 -28.16
N LYS A 107 -11.19 -10.19 -26.99
CA LYS A 107 -11.35 -11.48 -26.30
C LYS A 107 -12.81 -11.74 -25.91
N ILE A 108 -13.53 -10.72 -25.45
CA ILE A 108 -14.96 -10.85 -25.12
C ILE A 108 -15.78 -11.08 -26.39
N GLN A 109 -15.54 -10.32 -27.47
CA GLN A 109 -16.25 -10.49 -28.73
C GLN A 109 -16.00 -11.87 -29.35
N LYS A 110 -14.75 -12.35 -29.34
CA LYS A 110 -14.41 -13.71 -29.81
C LYS A 110 -15.18 -14.78 -29.04
N ARG A 111 -15.30 -14.65 -27.71
CA ARG A 111 -16.08 -15.58 -26.87
C ARG A 111 -17.58 -15.53 -27.15
N LEU A 112 -18.11 -14.39 -27.60
CA LEU A 112 -19.50 -14.25 -28.01
C LEU A 112 -19.77 -14.83 -29.41
N THR A 113 -18.80 -14.73 -30.32
CA THR A 113 -18.92 -15.26 -31.69
C THR A 113 -18.64 -16.76 -31.81
N THR A 114 -17.95 -17.38 -30.83
CA THR A 114 -17.64 -18.82 -30.84
C THR A 114 -18.65 -19.68 -30.07
N LYS A 115 -19.79 -19.12 -29.63
CA LYS A 115 -20.89 -19.96 -29.12
C LYS A 115 -21.63 -20.56 -30.32
N PRO A 116 -21.72 -21.91 -30.45
CA PRO A 116 -22.57 -22.51 -31.48
C PRO A 116 -24.04 -22.14 -31.20
N PRO A 117 -24.89 -22.01 -32.22
CA PRO A 117 -26.29 -21.66 -32.04
C PRO A 117 -26.99 -22.74 -31.19
N THR A 118 -27.33 -22.39 -29.95
CA THR A 118 -28.20 -23.20 -29.12
C THR A 118 -29.59 -23.22 -29.75
N LYS A 119 -30.07 -24.43 -30.08
CA LYS A 119 -31.45 -24.70 -30.51
C LYS A 119 -32.45 -24.02 -29.54
N PRO A 120 -33.64 -23.59 -30.01
CA PRO A 120 -34.60 -22.92 -29.14
C PRO A 120 -35.13 -23.90 -28.09
N VAL A 121 -34.88 -23.58 -26.81
CA VAL A 121 -35.44 -24.32 -25.66
C VAL A 121 -36.76 -23.66 -25.26
N LYS A 122 -37.79 -24.49 -25.10
CA LYS A 122 -39.12 -24.14 -24.57
C LYS A 122 -38.98 -23.51 -23.17
N LYS A 123 -39.82 -22.53 -22.88
CA LYS A 123 -39.97 -21.93 -21.54
C LYS A 123 -40.56 -22.96 -20.58
N GLU A 124 -39.90 -23.16 -19.45
CA GLU A 124 -40.49 -23.62 -18.19
C GLU A 124 -39.75 -22.84 -17.09
N ASP A 125 -40.54 -22.22 -16.20
CA ASP A 125 -40.14 -21.34 -15.12
C ASP A 125 -39.58 -22.15 -13.93
N SER A 126 -38.49 -21.68 -13.29
CA SER A 126 -38.37 -21.66 -11.80
C SER A 126 -37.04 -21.05 -11.32
N ASP A 127 -37.20 -20.12 -10.38
CA ASP A 127 -36.31 -19.34 -9.50
C ASP A 127 -34.86 -19.77 -9.20
N SER A 128 -33.91 -18.81 -9.24
CA SER A 128 -33.29 -18.21 -8.04
C SER A 128 -32.21 -17.15 -8.38
N ASP A 129 -32.25 -16.04 -7.62
CA ASP A 129 -31.23 -15.00 -7.37
C ASP A 129 -30.98 -13.84 -8.37
N SER A 130 -31.68 -12.74 -8.09
CA SER A 130 -31.16 -11.40 -7.76
C SER A 130 -30.05 -10.77 -8.62
N ASP A 131 -30.40 -9.79 -9.47
CA ASP A 131 -29.44 -8.83 -10.04
C ASP A 131 -30.16 -7.55 -10.56
N GLU A 132 -30.69 -6.73 -9.64
CA GLU A 132 -31.40 -5.45 -9.86
C GLU A 132 -30.50 -4.28 -10.34
N ASP A 133 -29.43 -4.55 -11.09
CA ASP A 133 -28.50 -3.50 -11.54
C ASP A 133 -28.33 -3.39 -13.07
N ARG A 134 -29.08 -4.19 -13.86
CA ARG A 134 -28.88 -4.25 -15.32
C ARG A 134 -29.65 -3.22 -16.15
N LYS A 135 -30.46 -2.34 -15.55
CA LYS A 135 -31.38 -1.47 -16.31
C LYS A 135 -30.89 -0.07 -16.69
N ILE A 136 -29.71 0.40 -16.25
CA ILE A 136 -29.38 1.84 -16.40
C ILE A 136 -28.39 2.19 -17.54
N ARG A 137 -27.74 1.24 -18.23
CA ARG A 137 -26.64 1.58 -19.18
C ARG A 137 -26.90 1.39 -20.68
N ASN A 138 -28.08 0.95 -21.12
CA ASN A 138 -28.33 0.66 -22.53
C ASN A 138 -28.99 1.78 -23.37
N SER A 139 -29.16 3.02 -22.86
CA SER A 139 -29.94 4.06 -23.56
C SER A 139 -29.16 5.13 -24.32
N ARG A 140 -27.83 5.00 -24.51
CA ARG A 140 -27.06 6.06 -25.24
C ARG A 140 -26.09 5.52 -26.28
N THR A 141 -26.60 4.99 -27.39
CA THR A 141 -25.93 5.08 -28.70
C THR A 141 -26.95 4.92 -29.84
N VAL A 142 -27.41 6.01 -30.45
CA VAL A 142 -27.96 5.97 -31.81
C VAL A 142 -27.27 7.06 -32.63
N LYS A 143 -26.35 6.62 -33.51
CA LYS A 143 -25.74 7.40 -34.59
C LYS A 143 -26.84 7.81 -35.59
N LYS A 144 -27.02 9.11 -35.84
CA LYS A 144 -27.79 9.61 -36.99
C LYS A 144 -26.90 9.61 -38.24
N SER A 145 -27.19 8.74 -39.19
CA SER A 145 -26.74 8.85 -40.58
C SER A 145 -27.68 9.77 -41.35
N ILE A 146 -27.19 10.89 -41.87
CA ILE A 146 -27.90 11.72 -42.84
C ILE A 146 -27.21 11.51 -44.18
N LYS A 147 -27.91 10.87 -45.11
CA LYS A 147 -27.54 10.80 -46.52
C LYS A 147 -28.82 10.85 -47.33
N SER A 148 -29.09 11.99 -47.95
CA SER A 148 -29.86 12.03 -49.19
C SER A 148 -29.44 13.25 -50.02
N LYS A 149 -29.00 12.95 -51.24
CA LYS A 149 -28.82 13.87 -52.38
C LYS A 149 -30.20 14.38 -52.81
N ARG A 150 -30.27 15.60 -53.39
CA ARG A 150 -30.90 15.84 -54.70
C ARG A 150 -30.66 17.28 -55.21
N PRO A 151 -30.80 17.49 -56.55
CA PRO A 151 -30.15 18.55 -57.32
C PRO A 151 -31.04 19.78 -57.54
N PHE A 152 -30.44 20.92 -57.90
CA PHE A 152 -30.56 21.66 -59.17
C PHE A 152 -29.53 22.78 -59.18
#